data_AF-A0A3S0N286-F1
#
_entry.id   AF-A0A3S0N286-F1
#
_cell.length_a   1.000
_cell.length_b   1.000
_cell.length_c   1.000
_cell.angle_alpha   90.00
_cell.angle_beta   90.00
_cell.angle_gamma   90.00
#
_symmetry.space_group_name_H-M   'P 1'
#
loop_
_entity.id
_entity.type
_entity.pdbx_description
1 polymer ?
#
loop_
_entity_poly.entity_id
_entity_poly.type
_entity_poly.pdbx_seq_one_letter_code
_entity_poly.pdbx_strand_id
1 'polypeptide(L)'
;MTCRPSKDPQHGKKSHIAHFYSSRATSTFIISRNATHLKAAVHGRNETPNFNANWFDVIRNIMVAAGGIMGIAKIQWKQLTDGFLDFE
;
A
#
# COMPACT_ATOMS: atom_id res chain seq x y z
N MET A 1 11.89 -4.79 1.01
CA MET A 1 11.33 -3.97 2.09
C MET A 1 9.85 -4.30 2.24
N THR A 2 9.32 -4.45 3.46
CA THR A 2 7.88 -4.71 3.68
C THR A 2 7.30 -3.66 4.61
N CYS A 3 6.23 -3.01 4.18
CA CYS A 3 5.50 -1.98 4.90
C CYS A 3 4.13 -2.50 5.36
N ARG A 4 3.63 -1.94 6.47
CA ARG A 4 2.30 -2.20 7.01
C ARG A 4 1.65 -0.89 7.44
N PRO A 5 0.31 -0.78 7.36
CA PRO A 5 -0.41 0.31 7.99
C PRO A 5 -0.03 0.43 9.47
N SER A 6 0.30 1.64 9.90
CA SER A 6 0.80 1.92 11.24
C SER A 6 0.06 3.09 11.87
N LYS A 7 0.22 3.23 13.18
CA LYS A 7 -0.31 4.35 13.96
C LYS A 7 0.46 5.61 13.61
N ASP A 8 -0.18 6.75 13.81
CA ASP A 8 0.49 8.05 13.69
C ASP A 8 1.63 8.16 14.73
N PRO A 9 2.89 8.30 14.29
CA PRO A 9 4.04 8.38 15.19
C PRO A 9 4.03 9.67 16.03
N GLN A 10 3.33 10.73 15.60
CA GLN A 10 3.24 12.01 16.34
C GLN A 10 2.24 11.93 17.50
N HIS A 11 1.29 10.99 17.44
CA HIS A 11 0.20 10.86 18.41
C HIS A 11 0.22 9.48 19.07
N GLY A 12 1.30 9.16 19.80
CA GLY A 12 1.55 7.83 20.39
C GLY A 12 0.46 7.29 21.33
N LYS A 13 -0.44 8.14 21.85
CA LYS A 13 -1.60 7.71 22.66
C LYS A 13 -2.79 7.22 21.83
N LYS A 14 -2.88 7.59 20.54
CA LYS A 14 -3.97 7.15 19.67
C LYS A 14 -3.64 5.78 19.10
N SER A 15 -4.44 4.77 19.47
CA SER A 15 -4.28 3.41 18.93
C SER A 15 -4.86 3.25 17.51
N HIS A 16 -5.42 4.31 16.93
CA HIS A 16 -6.12 4.30 15.65
C HIS A 16 -5.15 4.31 14.46
N ILE A 17 -5.42 3.48 13.47
CA ILE A 17 -4.70 3.44 12.19
C ILE A 17 -5.61 4.10 11.16
N ALA A 18 -5.22 5.29 10.68
CA ALA A 18 -6.04 6.08 9.74
C ALA A 18 -5.93 5.63 8.27
N HIS A 19 -5.27 4.50 8.01
CA HIS A 19 -5.08 3.95 6.68
C HIS A 19 -6.39 3.34 6.13
N PHE A 20 -6.57 3.38 4.80
CA PHE A 20 -7.77 2.89 4.12
C PHE A 20 -7.85 1.35 4.07
N TYR A 21 -6.70 0.67 4.01
CA TYR A 21 -6.60 -0.77 4.24
C TYR A 21 -6.37 -1.12 5.71
N SER A 22 -6.87 -2.27 6.13
CA SER A 22 -6.75 -2.79 7.50
C SER A 22 -5.29 -3.01 7.92
N SER A 23 -5.04 -3.10 9.23
CA SER A 23 -3.71 -3.36 9.80
C SER A 23 -3.06 -4.69 9.37
N ARG A 24 -3.85 -5.59 8.78
CA ARG A 24 -3.37 -6.87 8.24
C ARG A 24 -2.74 -6.73 6.86
N ALA A 25 -2.96 -5.61 6.17
CA ALA A 25 -2.42 -5.37 4.85
C ALA A 25 -0.89 -5.24 4.90
N THR A 26 -0.23 -5.74 3.87
CA THR A 26 1.22 -5.59 3.69
C THR A 26 1.54 -5.22 2.25
N SER A 27 2.50 -4.33 2.08
CA SER A 27 3.10 -4.02 0.77
C SER A 27 4.58 -4.39 0.81
N THR A 28 5.00 -5.34 -0.03
CA THR A 28 6.39 -5.78 -0.12
C THR A 28 7.00 -5.32 -1.43
N PHE A 29 8.07 -4.53 -1.33
CA PHE A 29 8.84 -3.98 -2.43
C PHE A 29 10.13 -4.78 -2.59
N ILE A 30 10.40 -5.25 -3.80
CA ILE A 30 11.55 -6.10 -4.13
C ILE A 30 12.22 -5.53 -5.36
N ILE A 31 13.53 -5.34 -5.28
CA ILE A 31 14.41 -5.15 -6.44
C ILE A 31 15.35 -6.35 -6.47
N SER A 32 15.36 -7.08 -7.58
CA SER A 32 16.17 -8.30 -7.75
C SER A 32 16.95 -8.22 -9.04
N ARG A 33 18.25 -8.52 -8.98
CA ARG A 33 19.13 -8.60 -10.14
C ARG A 33 19.43 -10.06 -10.47
N ASN A 34 19.25 -10.42 -11.73
CA ASN A 34 19.75 -11.67 -12.32
C ASN A 34 20.93 -11.34 -13.25
N ALA A 35 21.52 -12.37 -13.89
CA ALA A 35 22.69 -12.20 -14.76
C ALA A 35 22.52 -11.13 -15.85
N THR A 36 21.31 -11.01 -16.42
CA THR A 36 21.03 -10.16 -17.59
C THR A 36 19.92 -9.14 -17.37
N HIS A 37 19.24 -9.14 -16.22
CA HIS A 37 18.05 -8.33 -16.00
C HIS A 37 17.96 -7.80 -14.57
N LEU A 38 17.38 -6.61 -14.42
CA LEU A 38 16.93 -6.07 -13.14
C LEU A 38 15.39 -6.09 -13.13
N LYS A 39 14.80 -6.47 -11.99
CA LYS A 39 13.36 -6.51 -11.81
C LYS A 39 12.99 -5.75 -10.55
N ALA A 40 12.03 -4.84 -10.67
CA ALA A 40 11.33 -4.22 -9.55
C ALA A 40 9.91 -4.79 -9.46
N ALA A 41 9.44 -5.10 -8.25
CA ALA A 41 8.11 -5.65 -8.02
C ALA A 41 7.51 -5.15 -6.71
N VAL A 42 6.19 -4.97 -6.71
CA VAL A 42 5.37 -4.66 -5.53
C VAL A 42 4.35 -5.76 -5.32
N HIS A 43 4.30 -6.31 -4.12
CA HIS A 43 3.39 -7.37 -3.72
C HIS A 43 2.50 -6.90 -2.57
N GLY A 44 1.24 -6.59 -2.87
CA GLY A 44 0.18 -6.35 -1.89
C GLY A 44 -0.41 -7.66 -1.37
N ARG A 45 -0.70 -7.75 -0.06
CA ARG A 45 -1.43 -8.88 0.55
C ARG A 45 -2.42 -8.39 1.58
N ASN A 46 -3.55 -9.10 1.73
CA ASN A 46 -4.61 -8.84 2.71
C ASN A 46 -5.15 -7.40 2.65
N GLU A 47 -5.26 -6.83 1.44
CA GLU A 47 -5.75 -5.47 1.19
C GLU A 47 -7.28 -5.42 1.32
N THR A 48 -7.76 -5.49 2.56
CA THR A 48 -9.18 -5.34 2.90
C THR A 48 -9.47 -3.93 3.43
N PRO A 49 -10.68 -3.38 3.19
CA PRO A 49 -11.06 -2.08 3.75
C PRO A 49 -10.90 -2.04 5.27
N ASN A 50 -10.47 -0.90 5.79
CA ASN A 50 -10.40 -0.66 7.22
C ASN A 50 -11.77 -0.20 7.75
N PHE A 51 -12.41 -1.05 8.54
CA PHE A 51 -13.69 -0.76 9.19
C PHE A 51 -13.52 -0.16 10.60
N ASN A 52 -12.30 -0.09 11.13
CA ASN A 52 -12.02 0.51 12.43
C ASN A 52 -11.79 2.01 12.31
N ALA A 53 -12.83 2.74 11.88
CA ALA A 53 -12.81 4.19 11.68
C ALA A 53 -14.23 4.78 11.88
N ASN A 54 -14.35 6.11 11.88
CA ASN A 54 -15.64 6.78 11.95
C ASN A 54 -16.48 6.50 10.69
N TRP A 55 -17.80 6.71 10.75
CA TRP A 55 -18.72 6.35 9.67
C TRP A 55 -18.35 6.91 8.30
N PHE A 56 -18.00 8.20 8.21
CA PHE A 56 -17.53 8.80 6.96
C PHE A 56 -16.19 8.24 6.48
N ASP A 57 -15.29 7.92 7.40
CA ASP A 57 -14.00 7.30 7.06
C ASP A 57 -14.17 5.88 6.52
N VAL A 58 -15.15 5.12 7.05
CA VAL A 58 -15.47 3.78 6.53
C VAL A 58 -15.95 3.86 5.07
N ILE A 59 -16.82 4.82 4.74
CA ILE A 59 -17.28 5.03 3.36
C ILE A 59 -16.11 5.36 2.44
N ARG A 60 -15.25 6.31 2.85
CA ARG A 60 -14.01 6.63 2.12
C ARG A 60 -13.13 5.38 1.94
N ASN A 61 -12.91 4.61 2.99
CA ASN A 61 -12.06 3.42 2.96
C ASN A 61 -12.58 2.37 1.98
N ILE A 62 -13.90 2.15 1.93
CA ILE A 62 -14.54 1.24 0.97
C ILE A 62 -14.32 1.74 -0.47
N MET A 63 -14.57 3.01 -0.75
CA MET A 63 -14.40 3.57 -2.11
C MET A 63 -12.95 3.47 -2.59
N VAL A 64 -11.99 3.82 -1.72
CA VAL A 64 -10.55 3.75 -2.03
C VAL A 64 -10.12 2.30 -2.24
N ALA A 65 -10.55 1.39 -1.37
CA ALA A 65 -10.23 -0.03 -1.50
C ALA A 65 -10.83 -0.64 -2.78
N ALA A 66 -12.07 -0.29 -3.13
CA ALA A 66 -12.70 -0.70 -4.38
C ALA A 66 -11.92 -0.18 -5.60
N GLY A 67 -11.56 1.10 -5.63
CA GLY A 67 -10.74 1.66 -6.71
C GLY A 67 -9.35 1.03 -6.81
N GLY A 68 -8.73 0.73 -5.66
CA GLY A 68 -7.46 0.01 -5.58
C GLY A 68 -7.55 -1.38 -6.22
N ILE A 69 -8.57 -2.17 -5.83
CA ILE A 69 -8.84 -3.50 -6.37
C ILE A 69 -9.18 -3.45 -7.87
N MET A 70 -9.92 -2.44 -8.32
CA MET A 70 -10.26 -2.22 -9.73
C MET A 70 -9.07 -1.81 -10.61
N GLY A 71 -7.88 -1.63 -10.03
CA GLY A 71 -6.64 -1.48 -10.78
C GLY A 71 -6.00 -0.09 -10.73
N ILE A 72 -6.59 0.87 -10.01
CA ILE A 72 -5.94 2.19 -9.82
C ILE A 72 -4.61 2.04 -9.07
N ALA A 73 -4.56 1.15 -8.07
CA ALA A 73 -3.33 0.84 -7.35
C ALA A 73 -2.23 0.30 -8.28
N LYS A 74 -2.60 -0.45 -9.34
CA LYS A 74 -1.63 -0.99 -10.31
C LYS A 74 -0.91 0.12 -11.08
N ILE A 75 -1.61 1.21 -11.43
CA ILE A 75 -1.00 2.36 -12.11
C ILE A 75 0.05 3.00 -11.21
N GLN A 76 -0.31 3.28 -9.96
CA GLN A 76 0.61 3.86 -8.98
C GLN A 76 1.84 2.98 -8.74
N TRP A 77 1.65 1.67 -8.53
CA TRP A 77 2.77 0.76 -8.30
C TRP A 77 3.65 0.58 -9.54
N LYS A 78 3.07 0.60 -10.74
CA LYS A 78 3.84 0.56 -11.98
C LYS A 78 4.75 1.79 -12.11
N GLN A 79 4.22 2.99 -11.89
CA GLN A 79 5.03 4.21 -11.93
C GLN A 79 6.18 4.17 -10.92
N LEU A 80 5.93 3.68 -9.69
CA LEU A 80 6.98 3.52 -8.68
C LEU A 80 8.05 2.52 -9.14
N THR A 81 7.66 1.36 -9.68
CA THR A 81 8.63 0.35 -10.14
C THR A 81 9.41 0.80 -11.37
N ASP A 82 8.78 1.53 -12.28
CA ASP A 82 9.44 2.08 -13.45
C ASP A 82 10.49 3.11 -13.00
N GLY A 83 10.16 3.99 -12.04
CA GLY A 83 11.11 4.95 -11.47
C GLY A 83 12.27 4.31 -10.69
N PHE A 84 12.09 3.14 -10.07
CA PHE A 84 13.22 2.39 -9.48
C PHE A 84 14.19 1.82 -10.52
N LEU A 85 13.76 1.69 -11.77
CA LEU A 85 14.55 1.15 -12.88
C LEU A 85 14.94 2.24 -13.88
N ASP A 86 14.63 3.50 -13.56
CA ASP A 86 15.05 4.66 -14.33
C ASP A 86 16.46 5.08 -13.87
N PHE A 87 17.39 5.14 -14.82
CA PHE A 87 18.81 5.42 -14.58
C PHE A 87 19.29 6.68 -15.27
N GLU A 88 18.39 7.40 -15.94
CA GLU A 88 18.67 8.70 -16.55
C GLU A 88 18.65 9.84 -15.52
#